data_AF-A0A7S2I2A2-F1
#
_entry.id   AF-A0A7S2I2A2-F1
#
_cell.length_a   1.000
_cell.length_b   1.000
_cell.length_c   1.000
_cell.angle_alpha   90.00
_cell.angle_beta   90.00
_cell.angle_gamma   90.00
#
_symmetry.space_group_name_H-M   'P 1'
#
loop_
_entity.id
_entity.type
_entity.pdbx_description
1 polymer ?
#
loop_
_entity_poly.entity_id
_entity_poly.type
_entity_poly.pdbx_seq_one_letter_code
_entity_poly.pdbx_strand_id
1 'polypeptide(L)'
;DWAKADRLLSMDHIGISSMICGAYTPIMQYCRCYRVLALVWVLGVGGCVQELVRSFGQGQGGASGWSRLDVVHLVRYLVMGYALLLVYSDVRAMAPKGWCWLAIAGAVMYTGGIPVFIRSRLEFHMAIWHFHVLAGAVCFYAASAHLVGRAPGA
;
A
#
# COMPACT_ATOMS: atom_id res chain seq x y z
N ASP A 1 -17.11 -22.50 4.35
CA ASP A 1 -15.90 -23.31 4.14
C ASP A 1 -14.69 -22.47 4.52
N TRP A 2 -14.26 -22.56 5.77
CA TRP A 2 -13.33 -21.60 6.39
C TRP A 2 -11.96 -21.53 5.71
N ALA A 3 -11.52 -22.62 5.06
CA ALA A 3 -10.32 -22.64 4.23
C ALA A 3 -10.36 -21.65 3.05
N LYS A 4 -11.54 -21.27 2.56
CA LYS A 4 -11.69 -20.24 1.52
C LYS A 4 -11.54 -18.84 2.09
N ALA A 5 -11.96 -18.61 3.33
CA ALA A 5 -11.86 -17.32 4.00
C ALA A 5 -10.39 -16.93 4.24
N ASP A 6 -9.57 -17.86 4.72
CA ASP A 6 -8.14 -17.63 4.95
C ASP A 6 -7.41 -17.29 3.64
N ARG A 7 -7.73 -17.99 2.54
CA ARG A 7 -7.15 -17.70 1.21
C ARG A 7 -7.55 -16.31 0.69
N LEU A 8 -8.80 -15.89 0.92
CA LEU A 8 -9.25 -14.57 0.50
C LEU A 8 -8.55 -13.46 1.30
N LEU A 9 -8.32 -13.66 2.60
CA LEU A 9 -7.54 -12.75 3.43
C LEU A 9 -6.08 -12.64 2.94
N SER A 10 -5.48 -13.77 2.60
CA SER A 10 -4.16 -13.82 1.98
C SER A 10 -4.08 -13.03 0.67
N MET A 11 -5.09 -13.20 -0.20
CA MET A 11 -5.17 -12.43 -1.44
C MET A 11 -5.33 -10.92 -1.19
N ASP A 12 -6.06 -10.51 -0.15
CA ASP A 12 -6.20 -9.11 0.23
C ASP A 12 -4.85 -8.48 0.65
N HIS A 13 -4.06 -9.19 1.46
CA HIS A 13 -2.71 -8.76 1.86
C HIS A 13 -1.73 -8.65 0.68
N ILE A 14 -1.82 -9.59 -0.28
CA ILE A 14 -1.07 -9.53 -1.54
C ILE A 14 -1.53 -8.30 -2.36
N GLY A 15 -2.84 -8.04 -2.40
CA GLY A 15 -3.43 -6.90 -3.09
C GLY A 15 -2.89 -5.56 -2.59
N ILE A 16 -2.90 -5.33 -1.27
CA ILE A 16 -2.35 -4.11 -0.66
C ILE A 16 -0.86 -3.96 -0.96
N SER A 17 -0.08 -5.04 -0.81
CA SER A 17 1.36 -5.03 -1.08
C SER A 17 1.66 -4.66 -2.54
N SER A 18 0.90 -5.23 -3.47
CA SER A 18 1.02 -4.98 -4.91
C SER A 18 0.62 -3.55 -5.28
N MET A 19 -0.46 -3.03 -4.68
CA MET A 19 -0.91 -1.65 -4.88
C MET A 19 0.15 -0.64 -4.45
N ILE A 20 0.81 -0.84 -3.30
CA ILE A 20 1.88 0.05 -2.85
C ILE A 20 3.08 -0.01 -3.81
N CYS A 21 3.50 -1.20 -4.24
CA CYS A 21 4.60 -1.33 -5.22
C CYS A 21 4.27 -0.63 -6.55
N GLY A 22 3.03 -0.79 -7.03
CA GLY A 22 2.53 -0.15 -8.23
C GLY A 22 2.57 1.38 -8.14
N ALA A 23 2.12 1.95 -7.01
CA ALA A 23 2.11 3.41 -6.80
C ALA A 23 3.52 4.03 -6.77
N TYR A 24 4.52 3.30 -6.26
CA TYR A 24 5.91 3.78 -6.19
C TYR A 24 6.66 3.69 -7.52
N THR A 25 6.35 2.70 -8.36
CA THR A 25 7.10 2.44 -9.59
C THR A 25 7.22 3.66 -10.52
N PRO A 26 6.15 4.34 -10.94
CA PRO A 26 6.25 5.43 -11.91
C PRO A 26 7.01 6.64 -11.35
N ILE A 27 6.77 7.01 -10.09
CA ILE A 27 7.45 8.16 -9.49
C ILE A 27 8.93 7.89 -9.21
N MET A 28 9.29 6.70 -8.70
CA MET A 28 10.68 6.39 -8.40
C MET A 28 11.50 6.21 -9.68
N GLN A 29 10.90 5.70 -10.76
CA GLN A 29 11.54 5.67 -12.08
C GLN A 29 11.76 7.08 -12.62
N TYR A 30 10.76 7.97 -12.52
CA TYR A 30 10.86 9.35 -12.97
C TYR A 30 11.95 10.14 -12.21
N CYS A 31 12.01 9.99 -10.89
CA CYS A 31 13.01 10.63 -10.04
C CYS A 31 14.38 9.92 -10.04
N ARG A 32 14.51 8.78 -10.73
CA ARG A 32 15.70 7.90 -10.73
C ARG A 32 16.12 7.43 -9.33
N CYS A 33 15.16 7.31 -8.42
CA CYS A 33 15.35 6.86 -7.04
C CYS A 33 15.29 5.33 -6.92
N TYR A 34 16.13 4.60 -7.67
CA TYR A 34 16.07 3.14 -7.76
C TYR A 34 16.32 2.41 -6.43
N ARG A 35 17.05 3.02 -5.49
CA ARG A 35 17.29 2.44 -4.16
C ARG A 35 16.00 2.28 -3.36
N VAL A 36 15.15 3.32 -3.37
CA VAL A 36 13.84 3.27 -2.69
C VAL A 36 12.89 2.36 -3.43
N LEU A 37 12.92 2.37 -4.76
CA LEU A 37 12.15 1.42 -5.57
C LEU A 37 12.48 -0.03 -5.20
N ALA A 38 13.76 -0.37 -5.14
CA ALA A 38 14.23 -1.71 -4.76
C ALA A 38 13.80 -2.07 -3.34
N LEU A 39 13.91 -1.14 -2.38
CA LEU A 39 13.47 -1.35 -1.00
C LEU A 39 11.97 -1.68 -0.93
N VAL A 40 11.13 -0.88 -1.59
CA VAL A 40 9.67 -1.09 -1.60
C VAL A 40 9.32 -2.42 -2.27
N TRP A 41 9.94 -2.74 -3.40
CA TRP A 41 9.70 -4.00 -4.11
C TRP A 41 10.18 -5.23 -3.33
N VAL A 42 11.33 -5.17 -2.66
CA VAL A 42 11.82 -6.27 -1.81
C VAL A 42 10.85 -6.52 -0.65
N LEU A 43 10.37 -5.46 0.00
CA LEU A 43 9.37 -5.58 1.07
C LEU A 43 8.03 -6.10 0.53
N GLY A 44 7.59 -5.61 -0.62
CA GLY A 44 6.33 -6.03 -1.25
C GLY A 44 6.36 -7.49 -1.70
N VAL A 45 7.38 -7.88 -2.47
CA VAL A 45 7.56 -9.26 -2.95
C VAL A 45 7.78 -10.22 -1.78
N GLY A 46 8.65 -9.85 -0.82
CA GLY A 46 8.84 -10.64 0.40
C GLY A 46 7.52 -10.85 1.15
N GLY A 47 6.68 -9.81 1.17
CA GLY A 47 5.35 -9.89 1.73
C GLY A 47 4.38 -10.79 0.98
N CYS A 48 4.41 -10.78 -0.35
CA CYS A 48 3.62 -11.69 -1.17
C CYS A 48 4.07 -13.15 -1.01
N VAL A 49 5.38 -13.39 -0.94
CA VAL A 49 5.93 -14.74 -0.72
C VAL A 49 5.53 -15.28 0.65
N GLN A 50 5.62 -14.46 1.71
CA GLN A 50 5.17 -14.84 3.05
C GLN A 50 3.70 -15.30 3.03
N GLU A 51 2.85 -14.57 2.31
CA GLU A 51 1.42 -14.84 2.25
C GLU A 51 1.08 -16.05 1.36
N LEU A 52 1.85 -16.26 0.29
CA LEU A 52 1.73 -17.43 -0.56
C LEU A 52 2.12 -18.71 0.18
N VAL A 53 3.25 -18.70 0.89
CA VAL A 53 3.68 -19.83 1.73
C VAL A 53 2.63 -20.14 2.79
N ARG A 54 2.00 -19.11 3.38
CA ARG A 54 0.89 -19.28 4.34
C ARG A 54 -0.36 -19.89 3.71
N SER A 55 -0.71 -19.51 2.48
CA SER A 55 -1.87 -20.08 1.78
C SER A 55 -1.74 -21.58 1.49
N PHE A 56 -0.50 -22.09 1.42
CA PHE A 56 -0.19 -23.50 1.16
C PHE A 56 0.23 -24.31 2.41
N GLY A 57 0.72 -23.65 3.47
CA GLY A 57 1.13 -24.28 4.73
C GLY A 57 0.03 -24.24 5.81
N GLN A 58 -0.06 -25.31 6.61
CA GLN A 58 -1.09 -25.52 7.65
C GLN A 58 -1.50 -24.25 8.42
N GLY A 59 -2.80 -23.98 8.40
CA GLY A 59 -3.43 -22.80 8.96
C GLY A 59 -3.18 -22.60 10.45
N GLN A 60 -2.84 -21.38 10.82
CA GLN A 60 -3.02 -20.94 12.20
C GLN A 60 -4.50 -20.65 12.41
N GLY A 61 -5.16 -21.59 13.09
CA GLY A 61 -6.50 -21.41 13.61
C GLY A 61 -6.57 -20.22 14.58
N GLY A 62 -7.61 -19.41 14.39
CA GLY A 62 -8.49 -18.96 15.46
C GLY A 62 -7.87 -18.29 16.69
N ALA A 63 -6.80 -17.50 16.56
CA ALA A 63 -6.44 -16.58 17.62
C ALA A 63 -7.35 -15.34 17.53
N SER A 64 -8.28 -15.21 18.48
CA SER A 64 -9.27 -14.12 18.61
C SER A 64 -8.67 -12.72 18.89
N GLY A 65 -7.41 -12.47 18.50
CA GLY A 65 -6.69 -11.22 18.74
C GLY A 65 -5.66 -10.91 17.65
N TRP A 66 -5.06 -9.72 17.72
CA TRP A 66 -4.01 -9.29 16.79
C TRP A 66 -2.85 -10.29 16.84
N SER A 67 -2.64 -11.04 15.76
CA SER A 67 -1.52 -11.96 15.65
C SER A 67 -0.23 -11.18 15.43
N ARG A 68 0.91 -11.78 15.76
CA ARG A 68 2.23 -11.20 15.43
C ARG A 68 2.36 -10.92 13.94
N LEU A 69 1.67 -11.69 13.10
CA LEU A 69 1.66 -11.50 11.65
C LEU A 69 0.91 -10.24 11.26
N ASP A 70 -0.24 -9.94 11.86
CA ASP A 70 -1.00 -8.72 11.57
C ASP A 70 -0.18 -7.46 11.90
N VAL A 71 0.60 -7.51 12.98
CA VAL A 71 1.56 -6.46 13.33
C VAL A 71 2.67 -6.36 12.28
N VAL A 72 3.23 -7.48 11.83
CA VAL A 72 4.25 -7.50 10.76
C VAL A 72 3.71 -6.91 9.46
N HIS A 73 2.49 -7.27 9.06
CA HIS A 73 1.83 -6.70 7.89
C HIS A 73 1.64 -5.19 8.04
N LEU A 74 1.08 -4.73 9.16
CA LEU A 74 0.87 -3.31 9.42
C LEU A 74 2.19 -2.51 9.38
N VAL A 75 3.21 -2.99 10.09
CA VAL A 75 4.54 -2.34 10.13
C VAL A 75 5.13 -2.30 8.72
N ARG A 76 5.07 -3.40 7.96
CA ARG A 76 5.55 -3.45 6.58
C ARG A 76 4.82 -2.44 5.69
N TYR A 77 3.49 -2.37 5.78
CA TYR A 77 2.69 -1.43 4.99
C TYR A 77 3.02 0.02 5.34
N LEU A 78 3.23 0.35 6.62
CA LEU A 78 3.63 1.69 7.03
C LEU A 78 5.04 2.03 6.52
N VAL A 79 6.01 1.12 6.67
CA VAL A 79 7.37 1.33 6.16
C VAL A 79 7.36 1.55 4.65
N MET A 80 6.64 0.70 3.90
CA MET A 80 6.51 0.85 2.45
C MET A 80 5.77 2.14 2.07
N GLY A 81 4.68 2.47 2.77
CA GLY A 81 3.87 3.64 2.50
C GLY A 81 4.62 4.96 2.71
N TYR A 82 5.49 5.02 3.71
CA TYR A 82 6.28 6.21 4.05
C TYR A 82 7.70 6.24 3.47
N ALA A 83 8.12 5.20 2.75
CA ALA A 83 9.46 5.11 2.14
C ALA A 83 9.80 6.30 1.22
N LEU A 84 8.79 6.95 0.63
CA LEU A 84 8.94 8.14 -0.19
C LEU A 84 9.59 9.32 0.55
N LEU A 85 9.39 9.41 1.87
CA LEU A 85 9.98 10.48 2.68
C LEU A 85 11.52 10.44 2.66
N LEU A 86 12.12 9.27 2.43
CA LEU A 86 13.57 9.11 2.33
C LEU A 86 14.18 9.83 1.12
N VAL A 87 13.36 10.08 0.09
CA VAL A 87 13.75 10.76 -1.16
C VAL A 87 12.89 11.98 -1.42
N TYR A 88 12.32 12.57 -0.37
CA TYR A 88 11.41 13.71 -0.50
C TYR A 88 12.05 14.92 -1.21
N SER A 89 13.34 15.18 -0.98
CA SER A 89 14.07 16.25 -1.66
C SER A 89 14.09 16.07 -3.18
N ASP A 90 14.40 14.86 -3.64
CA ASP A 90 14.52 14.52 -5.06
C ASP A 90 13.14 14.54 -5.73
N VAL A 91 12.15 13.98 -5.04
CA VAL A 91 10.75 14.00 -5.48
C VAL A 91 10.23 15.43 -5.58
N ARG A 92 10.48 16.29 -4.58
CA ARG A 92 10.03 17.69 -4.63
C ARG A 92 10.71 18.49 -5.74
N ALA A 93 11.98 18.19 -6.05
CA ALA A 93 12.73 18.88 -7.09
C ALA A 93 12.29 18.48 -8.51
N MET A 94 11.92 17.21 -8.72
CA MET A 94 11.62 16.68 -10.05
C MET A 94 10.13 16.54 -10.33
N ALA A 95 9.32 16.16 -9.33
CA ALA A 95 7.93 15.82 -9.55
C ALA A 95 7.07 17.05 -9.88
N PRO A 96 6.13 16.94 -10.83
CA PRO A 96 5.17 18.00 -11.11
C PRO A 96 4.33 18.35 -9.88
N LYS A 97 4.00 19.64 -9.70
CA LYS A 97 3.15 20.11 -8.60
C LYS A 97 1.81 19.35 -8.50
N GLY A 98 1.20 19.02 -9.62
CA GLY A 98 -0.04 18.24 -9.68
C GLY A 98 0.11 16.82 -9.11
N TRP A 99 1.26 16.17 -9.36
CA TRP A 99 1.58 14.88 -8.75
C TRP A 99 1.68 15.01 -7.22
N CYS A 100 2.38 16.04 -6.73
CA CYS A 100 2.56 16.26 -5.28
C CYS A 100 1.22 16.44 -4.56
N TRP A 101 0.30 17.22 -5.11
CA TRP A 101 -1.03 17.41 -4.52
C TRP A 101 -1.83 16.11 -4.46
N LEU A 102 -1.82 15.33 -5.54
CA LEU A 102 -2.51 14.04 -5.59
C LEU A 102 -1.88 13.01 -4.64
N ALA A 103 -0.56 12.99 -4.52
CA ALA A 103 0.15 12.13 -3.58
C ALA A 103 -0.16 12.48 -2.12
N ILE A 104 -0.22 13.78 -1.79
CA ILE A 104 -0.64 14.24 -0.45
C ILE A 104 -2.09 13.85 -0.18
N ALA A 105 -3.01 14.08 -1.13
CA ALA A 105 -4.41 13.68 -1.00
C ALA A 105 -4.55 12.17 -0.78
N GLY A 106 -3.81 11.36 -1.54
CA GLY A 106 -3.78 9.90 -1.38
C GLY A 106 -3.24 9.47 -0.01
N ALA A 107 -2.15 10.08 0.47
CA ALA A 107 -1.59 9.82 1.79
C ALA A 107 -2.55 10.19 2.94
N VAL A 108 -3.27 11.30 2.80
CA VAL A 108 -4.31 11.73 3.74
C VAL A 108 -5.47 10.73 3.75
N MET A 109 -5.93 10.25 2.60
CA MET A 109 -6.99 9.24 2.53
C MET A 109 -6.59 7.94 3.23
N TYR A 110 -5.38 7.43 2.99
CA TYR A 110 -4.90 6.22 3.69
C TYR A 110 -4.77 6.42 5.19
N THR A 111 -4.21 7.54 5.63
CA THR A 111 -4.01 7.81 7.05
C THR A 111 -5.33 8.09 7.77
N GLY A 112 -6.25 8.79 7.11
CA GLY A 112 -7.60 9.10 7.62
C GLY A 112 -8.49 7.88 7.79
N GLY A 113 -8.24 6.79 7.06
CA GLY A 113 -8.94 5.52 7.23
C GLY A 113 -8.56 4.76 8.51
N ILE A 114 -7.34 4.98 9.03
CA ILE A 114 -6.79 4.19 10.16
C ILE A 114 -7.66 4.29 11.43
N PRO A 115 -8.12 5.47 11.87
CA PRO A 115 -8.99 5.57 13.04
C PRO A 115 -10.29 4.79 12.90
N VAL A 116 -10.86 4.72 11.68
CA VAL A 116 -12.10 3.97 11.42
C VAL A 116 -11.83 2.47 11.45
N PHE A 117 -10.72 2.03 10.86
CA PHE A 117 -10.29 0.64 10.89
C PHE A 117 -10.10 0.09 12.31
N ILE A 118 -9.45 0.87 13.19
CA ILE A 118 -9.20 0.47 14.58
C ILE A 118 -10.50 0.44 15.41
N ARG A 119 -11.49 1.27 15.05
CA ARG A 119 -12.72 1.46 15.84
C ARG A 119 -13.77 0.39 15.51
N SER A 120 -13.55 -0.83 16.02
CA SER A 120 -14.42 -2.00 15.85
C SER A 120 -15.87 -1.84 16.36
N ARG A 121 -16.14 -0.80 17.15
CA ARG A 121 -17.49 -0.46 17.66
C ARG A 121 -18.41 0.18 16.63
N LEU A 122 -17.88 0.63 15.48
CA LEU A 122 -18.69 1.18 14.40
C LEU A 122 -19.21 0.05 13.51
N GLU A 123 -20.53 0.00 13.35
CA GLU A 123 -21.17 -0.83 12.34
C GLU A 123 -20.66 -0.35 10.96
N PHE A 124 -20.15 -1.26 10.14
CA PHE A 124 -19.52 -0.99 8.83
C PHE A 124 -18.11 -0.36 8.84
N HIS A 125 -17.36 -0.40 9.95
CA HIS A 125 -15.98 0.09 9.99
C HIS A 125 -15.08 -0.46 8.85
N MET A 126 -15.22 -1.75 8.50
CA MET A 126 -14.47 -2.35 7.40
C MET A 126 -14.84 -1.77 6.04
N ALA A 127 -16.12 -1.50 5.76
CA ALA A 127 -16.53 -0.91 4.49
C ALA A 127 -16.00 0.51 4.33
N ILE A 128 -16.05 1.31 5.42
CA ILE A 128 -15.52 2.68 5.44
C ILE A 128 -13.99 2.68 5.29
N TRP A 129 -13.30 1.72 5.91
CA TRP A 129 -11.87 1.50 5.72
C TRP A 129 -11.54 1.24 4.24
N HIS A 130 -12.23 0.28 3.60
CA HIS A 130 -12.00 -0.03 2.19
C HIS A 130 -12.29 1.16 1.27
N PHE A 131 -13.28 1.99 1.60
CA PHE A 131 -13.55 3.22 0.85
C PHE A 131 -12.37 4.19 0.91
N HIS A 132 -11.76 4.40 2.07
CA HIS A 132 -10.57 5.25 2.21
C HIS A 132 -9.38 4.66 1.43
N VAL A 133 -9.19 3.35 1.49
CA VAL A 133 -8.13 2.65 0.75
C VAL A 133 -8.33 2.81 -0.76
N LEU A 134 -9.56 2.66 -1.25
CA LEU A 134 -9.91 2.83 -2.65
C LEU A 134 -9.73 4.29 -3.11
N ALA A 135 -10.21 5.26 -2.34
CA ALA A 135 -10.04 6.68 -2.65
C ALA A 135 -8.55 7.06 -2.73
N GLY A 136 -7.75 6.59 -1.76
CA GLY A 136 -6.30 6.77 -1.80
C GLY A 136 -5.65 6.14 -3.04
N ALA A 137 -6.06 4.92 -3.40
CA ALA A 137 -5.56 4.23 -4.59
C ALA A 137 -5.86 5.00 -5.87
N VAL A 138 -7.08 5.54 -6.00
CA VAL A 138 -7.49 6.38 -7.13
C VAL A 138 -6.62 7.65 -7.20
N CYS A 139 -6.33 8.29 -6.08
CA CYS A 139 -5.42 9.44 -6.05
C CYS A 139 -4.01 9.08 -6.55
N PHE A 140 -3.43 7.96 -6.11
CA PHE A 140 -2.11 7.52 -6.56
C PHE A 140 -2.10 7.08 -8.03
N TYR A 141 -3.18 6.46 -8.51
CA TYR A 141 -3.36 6.15 -9.92
C TYR A 141 -3.42 7.43 -10.76
N ALA A 142 -4.24 8.40 -10.36
CA ALA A 142 -4.34 9.70 -11.05
C ALA A 142 -2.99 10.44 -11.03
N ALA A 143 -2.26 10.40 -9.91
CA ALA A 143 -0.91 10.97 -9.82
C ALA A 143 0.02 10.32 -10.84
N SER A 144 0.02 8.99 -10.90
CA SER A 144 0.83 8.22 -11.85
C SER A 144 0.48 8.54 -13.30
N ALA A 145 -0.81 8.58 -13.65
CA ALA A 145 -1.27 8.96 -14.98
C ALA A 145 -0.85 10.39 -15.36
N HIS A 146 -0.97 11.33 -14.42
CA HIS A 146 -0.53 12.72 -14.61
C HIS A 146 0.99 12.85 -14.81
N LEU A 147 1.77 11.95 -14.21
CA LEU A 147 3.23 11.90 -14.38
C LEU A 147 3.60 11.39 -15.77
N VAL A 148 2.96 10.31 -16.23
CA VAL A 148 3.19 9.72 -17.56
C VAL A 148 2.82 10.70 -18.68
N GLY A 149 1.67 11.37 -18.58
CA GLY A 149 1.24 12.37 -19.57
C GLY A 149 2.14 13.62 -19.68
N ARG A 150 3.16 13.74 -18.83
CA ARG A 150 4.15 14.83 -18.87
C ARG A 150 5.59 14.35 -19.05
N ALA A 151 5.82 13.05 -19.24
CA ALA A 151 7.14 12.54 -19.54
C ALA A 151 7.55 13.01 -20.94
N PRO A 152 8.75 13.58 -21.13
CA PRO A 152 9.23 13.99 -22.44
C PRO A 152 9.35 12.75 -23.34
N GLY A 153 8.43 12.62 -24.30
CA GLY A 153 8.35 11.46 -25.21
C GLY A 153 6.93 10.87 -25.41
N ALA A 154 5.91 11.38 -24.70
CA ALA A 154 4.49 11.11 -24.99
C ALA A 154 3.89 12.17 -25.92
#